data_AF-A0A6G1YWE6-F1
#
_entry.id   AF-A0A6G1YWE6-F1
#
_cell.length_a   1.000
_cell.length_b   1.000
_cell.length_c   1.000
_cell.angle_alpha   90.00
_cell.angle_beta   90.00
_cell.angle_gamma   90.00
#
_symmetry.space_group_name_H-M   'P 1'
#
loop_
_entity.id
_entity.type
_entity.pdbx_description
1 polymer ?
#
loop_
_entity_poly.entity_id
_entity_poly.type
_entity_poly.pdbx_seq_one_letter_code
_entity_poly.pdbx_strand_id
1 'polypeptide(L)' 'MLDRFIQVVSGQDKYNRPGQPLDAIPIIVYHRIDNSGAQYSTTVSLFAEEMKYLHDNAFKVTSMAALVYNNVTNSFYL' A
#
# COMPACT_ATOMS: atom_id res chain seq x y z
N MET A 1 7.11 10.03 9.75
CA MET A 1 5.91 9.46 9.11
C MET A 1 6.29 8.52 7.98
N LEU A 2 7.24 8.89 7.11
CA LEU A 2 7.79 8.00 6.07
C LEU A 2 8.27 6.64 6.61
N ASP A 3 9.04 6.61 7.71
CA ASP A 3 9.50 5.35 8.32
C ASP A 3 8.34 4.43 8.71
N ARG A 4 7.24 5.01 9.20
CA ARG A 4 6.04 4.26 9.56
C ARG A 4 5.34 3.71 8.32
N PHE A 5 5.26 4.51 7.25
CA PHE A 5 4.76 4.06 5.95
C PHE A 5 5.56 2.86 5.44
N ILE A 6 6.90 2.98 5.41
CA ILE A 6 7.83 1.91 5.00
C ILE A 6 7.62 0.65 5.84
N GLN A 7 7.54 0.79 7.16
CA GLN A 7 7.31 -0.34 8.07
C GLN A 7 6.00 -1.08 7.75
N VAL A 8 4.94 -0.36 7.38
CA VAL A 8 3.63 -0.96 7.09
C VAL A 8 3.65 -1.69 5.74
N VAL A 9 4.15 -1.06 4.67
CA VAL A 9 4.11 -1.64 3.32
C VAL A 9 5.05 -2.83 3.21
N SER A 10 6.28 -2.72 3.71
CA SER A 10 7.28 -3.80 3.65
C SER A 10 7.06 -4.86 4.73
N GLY A 11 6.31 -4.53 5.78
CA GLY A 11 5.97 -5.47 6.86
C GLY A 11 5.03 -6.59 6.45
N GLN A 12 4.38 -6.51 5.27
CA GLN A 12 3.48 -7.56 4.76
C GLN A 12 4.23 -8.73 4.13
N ASP A 13 5.49 -8.54 3.72
CA ASP A 13 6.30 -9.58 3.08
C ASP A 13 6.45 -10.82 3.95
N LYS A 14 6.39 -10.67 5.28
CA LYS A 14 6.43 -11.81 6.22
C LYS A 14 5.25 -12.78 6.06
N TYR A 15 4.16 -12.36 5.42
CA TYR A 15 3.01 -13.21 5.12
C TYR A 15 3.07 -13.77 3.69
N ASN A 16 3.77 -13.10 2.77
CA ASN A 16 3.87 -13.51 1.37
C ASN A 16 5.02 -14.51 1.17
N ARG A 17 4.75 -15.62 0.49
CA ARG A 17 5.73 -16.69 0.27
C ARG A 17 6.24 -16.67 -1.17
N PRO A 18 7.57 -16.81 -1.40
CA PRO A 18 8.10 -16.90 -2.75
C PRO A 18 7.46 -18.03 -3.56
N GLY A 19 6.97 -17.71 -4.77
CA GLY A 19 6.37 -18.68 -5.69
C GLY A 19 4.94 -19.13 -5.35
N GLN A 20 4.27 -18.47 -4.41
CA GLN A 20 2.85 -18.70 -4.08
C GLN A 20 2.01 -17.45 -4.42
N PRO A 21 0.67 -17.59 -4.52
CA PRO A 21 -0.23 -16.44 -4.55
C PRO A 21 0.01 -15.49 -3.36
N LEU A 22 -0.29 -14.20 -3.53
CA LEU A 22 -0.15 -13.20 -2.47
C LEU A 22 -1.15 -13.46 -1.35
N ASP A 23 -0.67 -13.59 -0.12
CA ASP A 23 -1.48 -13.79 1.09
C ASP A 23 -1.82 -12.45 1.78
N ALA A 24 -1.01 -11.40 1.54
CA ALA A 24 -1.22 -10.08 2.12
C ALA A 24 -0.92 -8.95 1.13
N ILE A 25 -1.84 -7.99 1.05
CA ILE A 25 -1.72 -6.77 0.26
C ILE A 25 -1.94 -5.57 1.21
N PRO A 26 -0.96 -4.69 1.40
CA PRO A 26 -1.14 -3.49 2.23
C PRO A 26 -2.11 -2.51 1.55
N ILE A 27 -3.13 -2.06 2.28
CA ILE A 27 -4.07 -1.01 1.83
C ILE A 27 -3.70 0.30 2.51
N ILE A 28 -3.30 1.30 1.71
CA ILE A 28 -2.95 2.63 2.20
C ILE A 28 -4.07 3.61 1.88
N VAL A 29 -4.51 4.36 2.88
CA VAL A 29 -5.60 5.33 2.76
C VAL A 29 -5.08 6.73 3.11
N TYR A 30 -5.19 7.65 2.16
CA TYR A 30 -4.92 9.07 2.35
C TYR A 30 -6.25 9.83 2.45
N HIS A 31 -6.34 10.79 3.36
CA HIS A 31 -7.52 11.65 3.46
C HIS A 31 -7.34 12.94 2.66
N ARG A 32 -6.26 13.68 2.94
CA ARG A 32 -5.89 14.90 2.21
C ARG A 32 -4.40 14.89 1.89
N ILE A 33 -4.07 15.41 0.71
CA ILE A 33 -2.68 15.62 0.29
C ILE A 33 -2.53 17.12 0.04
N ASP A 34 -2.07 17.85 1.06
CA ASP A 34 -1.91 19.30 1.02
C ASP A 34 -0.91 19.76 2.09
N ASN A 35 -0.56 21.05 2.10
CA ASN A 35 0.34 21.63 3.08
C ASN A 35 -0.40 22.41 4.17
N SER A 36 -1.68 22.12 4.40
CA SER A 36 -2.51 22.87 5.36
C SER A 36 -2.15 22.60 6.82
N GLY A 37 -1.49 21.48 7.11
CA GLY A 37 -1.24 21.02 8.48
C GLY A 37 -2.50 20.59 9.23
N ALA A 38 -3.64 20.48 8.54
CA ALA A 38 -4.88 20.00 9.15
C ALA A 38 -4.75 18.54 9.62
N GLN A 39 -5.59 18.16 10.58
CA GLN A 39 -5.68 16.77 11.02
C GLN A 39 -5.96 15.85 9.81
N TYR A 40 -5.22 14.74 9.73
CA TYR A 40 -5.26 13.79 8.61
C TYR A 40 -4.77 14.32 7.26
N SER A 41 -4.02 15.43 7.23
CA SER A 41 -3.30 15.86 6.03
C SER A 41 -1.89 15.24 5.95
N THR A 42 -1.56 14.71 4.78
CA THR A 42 -0.21 14.32 4.38
C THR A 42 0.37 15.45 3.53
N THR A 43 1.56 15.96 3.89
CA THR A 43 2.20 17.01 3.09
C THR A 43 2.52 16.50 1.69
N VAL A 44 2.52 17.40 0.71
CA VAL A 44 2.82 17.05 -0.69
C VAL A 44 4.23 16.44 -0.79
N SER A 45 5.18 16.94 0.01
CA SER A 45 6.55 16.42 0.05
C SER A 45 6.61 14.99 0.60
N LEU A 46 5.91 14.71 1.70
CA LEU A 46 5.88 13.38 2.31
C LEU A 46 5.21 12.37 1.38
N PHE A 47 4.08 12.74 0.77
CA PHE A 47 3.41 11.88 -0.21
C PHE A 47 4.34 11.55 -1.39
N ALA A 48 5.11 12.52 -1.88
CA ALA A 48 6.07 12.29 -2.95
C ALA A 48 7.19 11.32 -2.53
N GLU A 49 7.70 11.41 -1.30
CA GLU A 49 8.68 10.47 -0.75
C GLU A 49 8.11 9.05 -0.61
N GLU A 50 6.86 8.92 -0.16
CA GLU A 50 6.15 7.64 -0.04
C GLU A 50 5.94 6.99 -1.42
N MET A 51 5.51 7.76 -2.44
CA MET A 51 5.37 7.25 -3.81
C MET A 51 6.71 6.88 -4.43
N LYS A 52 7.75 7.69 -4.18
CA LYS A 52 9.11 7.39 -4.63
C LYS A 52 9.63 6.09 -4.02
N TYR A 53 9.38 5.86 -2.72
CA TYR A 53 9.77 4.62 -2.06
C TYR A 53 9.12 3.40 -2.73
N LEU A 54 7.81 3.45 -3.01
CA LEU A 54 7.11 2.36 -3.69
C LEU A 54 7.70 2.09 -5.08
N HIS A 55 7.95 3.14 -5.85
CA HIS A 55 8.53 3.03 -7.19
C HIS A 55 9.94 2.44 -7.17
N ASP A 56 10.83 2.98 -6.34
CA ASP A 56 12.23 2.57 -6.26
C ASP A 56 12.40 1.13 -5.74
N ASN A 57 11.45 0.63 -4.95
CA ASN A 57 11.45 -0.72 -4.39
C ASN A 57 10.52 -1.69 -5.14
N ALA A 58 10.15 -1.35 -6.39
CA ALA A 58 9.41 -2.22 -7.31
C ALA A 58 8.03 -2.71 -6.79
N PHE A 59 7.38 -1.93 -5.94
CA PHE A 59 6.00 -2.22 -5.55
C PHE A 59 5.06 -2.05 -6.74
N LYS A 60 4.16 -3.01 -6.96
CA LYS A 60 3.05 -2.86 -7.89
C LYS A 60 1.89 -2.16 -7.19
N VAL A 61 1.69 -0.88 -7.49
CA VAL A 61 0.51 -0.13 -7.05
C VAL A 61 -0.68 -0.46 -7.95
N THR A 62 -1.80 -0.87 -7.35
CA THR A 62 -3.02 -1.24 -8.07
C THR A 62 -4.26 -0.62 -7.44
N SER A 63 -5.36 -0.60 -8.19
CA SER A 63 -6.65 -0.15 -7.68
C SER A 63 -7.41 -1.32 -7.05
N MET A 64 -8.32 -1.03 -6.13
CA MET A 64 -9.26 -2.02 -5.59
C MET A 64 -10.11 -2.69 -6.67
N ALA A 65 -10.35 -2.01 -7.80
CA ALA A 65 -11.11 -2.56 -8.92
C ALA A 65 -10.37 -3.71 -9.65
N ALA A 66 -9.06 -3.85 -9.44
CA ALA A 66 -8.29 -4.99 -9.96
C ALA A 66 -8.39 -6.23 -9.06
N LEU A 67 -8.90 -6.11 -7.83
CA LEU A 67 -9.11 -7.27 -6.96
C LEU A 67 -10.36 -8.02 -7.41
N VAL A 68 -10.17 -9.31 -7.70
CA VAL A 68 -11.26 -10.21 -8.06
C VAL A 68 -11.62 -11.07 -6.83
N TYR A 69 -12.91 -11.25 -6.60
CA TYR A 69 -13.41 -12.06 -5.50
C TYR A 69 -13.67 -13.50 -5.96
N ASN A 70 -13.05 -14.47 -5.28
CA ASN A 70 -13.34 -15.89 -5.44
C ASN A 70 -14.39 -16.33 -4.41
N ASN A 71 -15.58 -16.68 -4.89
CA ASN A 71 -16.70 -17.12 -4.05
C ASN A 71 -16.59 -18.57 -3.53
N VAL A 72 -15.69 -19.38 -4.08
CA VAL A 72 -15.43 -20.76 -3.61
C VAL A 72 -14.53 -20.73 -2.39
N THR A 73 -13.46 -19.93 -2.43
CA THR A 73 -12.47 -19.81 -1.35
C THR A 73 -12.75 -18.66 -0.40
N ASN A 74 -13.73 -17.80 -0.71
CA ASN A 74 -14.04 -16.55 0.01
C ASN A 74 -12.82 -15.61 0.14
N SER A 75 -12.01 -15.49 -0.91
CA SER A 75 -10.77 -14.70 -0.92
C SER A 75 -10.68 -13.74 -2.10
N PHE A 76 -9.95 -12.64 -1.93
CA PHE A 76 -9.57 -11.75 -3.03
C PHE A 76 -8.25 -12.17 -3.65
N TYR A 77 -8.10 -11.97 -4.95
CA TYR A 77 -6.86 -12.18 -5.69
C TYR A 77 -6.66 -11.11 -6.76
N LEU A 78 -5.43 -11.00 -7.26
CA LEU A 78 -5.06 -10.11 -8.37
C LEU A 78 -4.89 -10.88 -9.68
#